data_AF-A0A8T3Z151-F1
#
_entry.id   AF-A0A8T3Z151-F1
#
_cell.length_a   1.000
_cell.length_b   1.000
_cell.length_c   1.000
_cell.angle_alpha   90.00
_cell.angle_beta   90.00
_cell.angle_gamma   90.00
#
_symmetry.space_group_name_H-M   'P 1'
#
loop_
_entity.id
_entity.type
_entity.pdbx_description
1 polymer ?
#
loop_
_entity_poly.entity_id
_entity_poly.type
_entity_poly.pdbx_seq_one_letter_code
_entity_poly.pdbx_strand_id
1 'polypeptide(L)'
;IYNGVKRIQSIRPEGIVFGVSRMDFVEIETILKQMESKDHEEVYRASKNLKRIFRRKIEELQTGGALNNPNGADSLFNQTIFYMNSLGEEPKRALRNKLAWSLSNNKGSLELFKSIVSFVESQD
;
A
#
# COMPACT_ATOMS: atom_id res chain seq x y z
N ILE A 1 19.18 -7.07 8.75
CA ILE A 1 17.94 -6.45 8.22
C ILE A 1 17.88 -5.05 8.82
N TYR A 2 17.98 -3.99 8.00
CA TYR A 2 17.81 -2.60 8.43
C TYR A 2 16.66 -2.02 7.58
N ASN A 3 15.66 -1.41 8.23
CA ASN A 3 14.55 -0.65 7.63
C ASN A 3 13.64 -1.37 6.60
N GLY A 4 13.26 -2.63 6.82
CA GLY A 4 12.15 -3.24 6.06
C GLY A 4 12.38 -3.50 4.55
N VAL A 5 13.56 -3.19 4.02
CA VAL A 5 13.95 -3.41 2.62
C VAL A 5 14.46 -4.85 2.43
N LYS A 6 13.80 -5.61 1.56
CA LYS A 6 14.25 -6.95 1.16
C LYS A 6 15.32 -6.77 0.07
N ARG A 7 16.59 -7.06 0.40
CA ARG A 7 17.70 -6.99 -0.58
C ARG A 7 17.57 -8.16 -1.55
N ILE A 8 17.55 -7.87 -2.85
CA ILE A 8 17.71 -8.88 -3.90
C ILE A 8 19.18 -8.85 -4.31
N GLN A 9 19.86 -9.98 -4.17
CA GLN A 9 21.25 -10.15 -4.56
C GLN A 9 21.29 -10.88 -5.90
N SER A 10 21.92 -10.28 -6.91
CA SER A 10 22.27 -10.94 -8.17
C SER A 10 23.79 -10.86 -8.34
N ILE A 11 24.42 -12.00 -8.61
CA ILE A 11 25.86 -12.09 -8.89
C ILE A 11 26.02 -11.97 -10.41
N ARG A 12 26.69 -10.90 -10.86
CA ARG A 12 27.16 -10.73 -12.25
C ARG A 12 28.70 -10.76 -12.27
N PRO A 13 29.34 -11.04 -13.43
CA PRO A 13 30.80 -11.08 -13.54
C PRO A 13 31.50 -9.79 -13.08
N GLU A 14 30.80 -8.65 -13.15
CA GLU A 14 31.29 -7.32 -12.80
C GLU A 14 31.20 -6.98 -11.29
N GLY A 15 30.56 -7.81 -10.45
CA GLY A 15 30.42 -7.59 -9.00
C GLY A 15 29.01 -7.83 -8.42
N ILE A 16 28.85 -7.54 -7.11
CA ILE A 16 27.57 -7.64 -6.37
C ILE A 16 26.74 -6.37 -6.62
N VAL A 17 25.58 -6.51 -7.27
CA VAL A 17 24.62 -5.41 -7.45
C VAL A 17 23.51 -5.51 -6.41
N PHE A 18 23.39 -4.49 -5.55
CA PHE A 18 22.28 -4.35 -4.62
C PHE A 18 21.13 -3.57 -5.29
N GLY A 19 20.10 -4.26 -5.72
CA GLY A 19 18.85 -3.62 -6.18
C GLY A 19 17.95 -3.29 -4.99
N VAL A 20 17.60 -2.02 -4.82
CA VAL A 20 16.50 -1.62 -3.92
C VAL A 20 15.20 -1.96 -4.66
N SER A 21 14.49 -3.02 -4.23
CA SER A 21 13.14 -3.30 -4.73
C SER A 21 12.21 -2.19 -4.25
N ARG A 22 12.05 -1.16 -5.08
CA ARG A 22 11.01 -0.16 -4.91
C ARG A 22 9.72 -0.82 -5.34
N MET A 23 8.71 -0.88 -4.48
CA MET A 23 7.38 -1.26 -4.92
C MET A 23 6.86 -0.20 -5.88
N ASP A 24 6.64 -0.64 -7.12
CA ASP A 24 6.15 0.19 -8.20
C ASP A 24 4.61 0.20 -8.22
N PHE A 25 4.03 1.27 -8.76
CA PHE A 25 2.59 1.46 -8.93
C PHE A 25 1.93 0.21 -9.54
N VAL A 26 2.53 -0.38 -10.56
CA VAL A 26 2.00 -1.55 -11.29
C VAL A 26 1.88 -2.77 -10.40
N GLU A 27 2.87 -3.01 -9.53
CA GLU A 27 2.84 -4.13 -8.58
C GLU A 27 1.70 -3.97 -7.57
N ILE A 28 1.49 -2.75 -7.07
CA ILE A 28 0.42 -2.47 -6.09
C ILE A 28 -0.96 -2.54 -6.76
N GLU A 29 -1.09 -2.02 -7.98
CA GLU A 29 -2.32 -2.12 -8.76
C GLU A 29 -2.68 -3.58 -9.02
N THR A 30 -1.68 -4.42 -9.30
CA THR A 30 -1.86 -5.87 -9.47
C THR A 30 -2.37 -6.50 -8.18
N ILE A 31 -1.75 -6.22 -7.03
CA ILE A 31 -2.22 -6.73 -5.73
C ILE A 31 -3.67 -6.30 -5.45
N LEU A 32 -4.02 -5.04 -5.73
CA LEU A 32 -5.38 -4.53 -5.57
C LEU A 32 -6.39 -5.26 -6.47
N LYS A 33 -6.03 -5.55 -7.73
CA LYS A 33 -6.87 -6.36 -8.63
C LYS A 33 -7.03 -7.80 -8.13
N GLN A 34 -5.99 -8.40 -7.58
CA GLN A 34 -6.04 -9.76 -7.02
C GLN A 34 -6.98 -9.87 -5.82
N MET A 35 -7.21 -8.78 -5.08
CA MET A 35 -8.23 -8.74 -4.02
C MET A 35 -9.67 -8.86 -4.52
N GLU A 36 -9.89 -8.68 -5.83
CA GLU A 36 -11.19 -8.83 -6.49
C GLU A 36 -11.35 -10.22 -7.16
N SER A 37 -10.35 -11.10 -7.00
CA SER A 37 -10.37 -12.46 -7.56
C SER A 37 -11.47 -13.32 -6.92
N LYS A 38 -11.91 -14.33 -7.66
CA LYS A 38 -12.82 -15.38 -7.15
C LYS A 38 -12.06 -16.46 -6.38
N ASP A 39 -10.74 -16.54 -6.52
CA ASP A 39 -9.90 -17.48 -5.78
C ASP A 39 -9.63 -16.94 -4.37
N HIS A 40 -10.16 -17.63 -3.36
CA HIS A 40 -10.02 -17.27 -1.95
C HIS A 40 -8.55 -17.23 -1.49
N GLU A 41 -7.70 -18.12 -1.99
CA GLU A 41 -6.28 -18.17 -1.62
C GLU A 41 -5.52 -16.99 -2.24
N GLU A 42 -5.87 -16.62 -3.47
CA GLU A 42 -5.32 -15.43 -4.12
C GLU A 42 -5.71 -14.14 -3.38
N VAL A 43 -7.00 -14.00 -3.04
CA VAL A 43 -7.51 -12.86 -2.26
C VAL A 43 -6.83 -12.79 -0.89
N TYR A 44 -6.67 -13.92 -0.20
CA TYR A 44 -6.00 -13.97 1.09
C TYR A 44 -4.54 -13.49 1.01
N ARG A 45 -3.79 -13.99 0.02
CA ARG A 45 -2.39 -13.59 -0.20
C ARG A 45 -2.28 -12.11 -0.56
N ALA A 46 -3.15 -11.63 -1.46
CA ALA A 46 -3.19 -10.24 -1.89
C ALA A 46 -3.50 -9.30 -0.72
N SER A 47 -4.53 -9.62 0.07
CA SER A 47 -4.91 -8.87 1.27
C SER A 47 -3.78 -8.79 2.30
N LYS A 48 -3.13 -9.93 2.59
CA LYS A 48 -1.98 -9.98 3.51
C LYS A 48 -0.80 -9.14 3.01
N ASN A 49 -0.53 -9.18 1.71
CA ASN A 49 0.53 -8.37 1.10
C ASN A 49 0.20 -6.89 1.17
N LEU A 50 -1.00 -6.48 0.75
CA LEU A 50 -1.42 -5.08 0.76
C LEU A 50 -1.43 -4.50 2.18
N LYS A 51 -1.95 -5.25 3.17
CA LYS A 51 -1.94 -4.84 4.57
C LYS A 51 -0.53 -4.55 5.09
N ARG A 52 0.46 -5.38 4.70
CA ARG A 52 1.87 -5.14 5.06
C ARG A 52 2.44 -3.86 4.42
N ILE A 53 2.07 -3.58 3.17
CA ILE A 53 2.50 -2.36 2.46
C ILE A 53 1.88 -1.13 3.12
N PHE A 54 0.57 -1.19 3.36
CA PHE A 54 -0.20 -0.14 4.01
C PHE A 54 0.38 0.20 5.39
N ARG A 55 0.67 -0.82 6.22
CA ARG A 55 1.26 -0.63 7.54
C ARG A 55 2.60 0.11 7.48
N ARG A 56 3.49 -0.27 6.56
CA ARG A 56 4.78 0.41 6.36
C ARG A 56 4.58 1.88 5.98
N LYS A 57 3.59 2.16 5.13
CA LYS A 57 3.28 3.53 4.72
C LYS A 57 2.71 4.38 5.88
N ILE A 58 1.95 3.77 6.77
CA ILE A 58 1.51 4.41 8.03
C ILE A 58 2.70 4.67 8.96
N GLU A 59 3.61 3.70 9.12
CA GLU A 59 4.85 3.86 9.91
C GLU A 59 5.72 5.01 9.36
N GLU A 60 5.81 5.17 8.03
CA GLU A 60 6.47 6.32 7.38
C GLU A 60 5.82 7.65 7.79
N LEU A 61 4.48 7.74 7.81
CA LEU A 61 3.76 8.96 8.25
C LEU A 61 3.95 9.25 9.74
N GLN A 62 3.93 8.21 10.59
CA GLN A 62 4.10 8.34 12.04
C GLN A 62 5.52 8.79 12.40
N THR A 63 6.53 8.22 11.73
CA THR A 63 7.94 8.61 11.94
C THR A 63 8.19 10.06 11.54
N GLY A 64 7.45 10.57 10.55
CA GLY A 64 7.47 11.98 10.15
C GLY A 64 6.65 12.92 11.03
N GLY A 65 5.99 12.42 12.09
CA GLY A 65 5.11 13.21 12.96
C GLY A 65 3.83 13.70 12.28
N ALA A 66 3.49 13.16 11.11
CA ALA A 66 2.43 13.66 10.24
C ALA A 66 1.06 13.02 10.49
N LEU A 67 1.00 11.94 11.29
CA LEU A 67 -0.22 11.20 11.60
C LEU A 67 -0.14 10.60 13.01
N ASN A 68 -1.15 10.88 13.85
CA ASN A 68 -1.42 10.13 15.07
C ASN A 68 -2.58 9.18 14.78
N ASN A 69 -2.31 7.88 14.63
CA ASN A 69 -3.34 6.87 14.42
C ASN A 69 -3.52 6.03 15.71
N PRO A 70 -4.44 6.41 16.61
CA PRO A 70 -4.69 5.68 17.85
C PRO A 70 -5.37 4.32 17.62
N ASN A 71 -6.10 4.16 16.50
CA ASN A 71 -6.87 2.96 16.18
C ASN A 71 -6.04 1.86 15.49
N GLY A 72 -4.77 2.16 15.19
CA GLY A 72 -3.82 1.24 14.57
C GLY A 72 -3.99 1.10 13.06
N ALA A 73 -2.88 0.76 12.38
CA ALA A 73 -2.84 0.67 10.92
C ALA A 73 -3.80 -0.38 10.34
N ASP A 74 -4.10 -1.45 11.11
CA ASP A 74 -4.95 -2.55 10.66
C ASP A 74 -6.43 -2.18 10.62
N SER A 75 -6.90 -1.37 11.58
CA SER A 75 -8.28 -0.87 11.59
C SER A 75 -8.52 0.05 10.39
N LEU A 76 -7.62 1.03 10.22
CA LEU A 76 -7.67 1.98 9.10
C LEU A 76 -7.55 1.28 7.74
N PHE A 77 -6.73 0.23 7.63
CA PHE A 77 -6.68 -0.59 6.44
C PHE A 77 -8.05 -1.23 6.13
N ASN A 78 -8.65 -1.90 7.12
CA ASN A 78 -9.95 -2.57 6.93
C ASN A 78 -11.03 -1.55 6.53
N GLN A 79 -11.06 -0.38 7.18
CA GLN A 79 -11.97 0.73 6.87
C GLN A 79 -11.76 1.26 5.44
N THR A 80 -10.51 1.46 5.03
CA THR A 80 -10.16 1.91 3.66
C THR A 80 -10.66 0.92 2.61
N ILE A 81 -10.44 -0.38 2.83
CA ILE A 81 -10.90 -1.43 1.91
C ILE A 81 -12.43 -1.51 1.90
N PHE A 82 -13.07 -1.43 3.06
CA PHE A 82 -14.53 -1.41 3.18
C PHE A 82 -15.13 -0.23 2.41
N TYR A 83 -14.63 0.98 2.65
CA TYR A 83 -15.04 2.19 1.94
C TYR A 83 -14.85 2.05 0.44
N MET A 84 -13.67 1.58 -0.02
CA MET A 84 -13.42 1.38 -1.45
C MET A 84 -14.41 0.38 -2.08
N ASN A 85 -14.80 -0.66 -1.35
CA ASN A 85 -15.74 -1.67 -1.83
C ASN A 85 -17.22 -1.26 -1.76
N SER A 86 -17.56 -0.21 -1.00
CA SER A 86 -18.93 0.33 -0.96
C SER A 86 -19.21 1.31 -2.12
N LEU A 87 -18.16 1.73 -2.83
CA LEU A 87 -18.27 2.60 -4.01
C LEU A 87 -18.74 1.84 -5.26
N GLY A 88 -19.41 2.56 -6.17
CA GLY A 88 -19.65 2.06 -7.53
C GLY A 88 -18.36 1.90 -8.34
N GLU A 89 -18.43 1.17 -9.46
CA GLU A 89 -17.26 0.76 -10.28
C GLU A 89 -16.30 1.91 -10.65
N GLU A 90 -16.83 3.02 -11.18
CA GLU A 90 -16.00 4.15 -11.62
C GLU A 90 -15.30 4.86 -10.45
N PRO A 91 -16.01 5.28 -9.38
CA PRO A 91 -15.36 5.82 -8.18
C PRO A 91 -14.38 4.85 -7.50
N LYS A 92 -14.73 3.55 -7.45
CA LYS A 92 -13.87 2.49 -6.91
C LYS A 92 -12.56 2.41 -7.69
N ARG A 93 -12.64 2.37 -9.04
CA ARG A 93 -11.46 2.34 -9.92
C ARG A 93 -10.58 3.56 -9.71
N ALA A 94 -11.17 4.75 -9.61
CA ALA A 94 -10.43 5.98 -9.36
C ALA A 94 -9.70 5.96 -8.00
N LEU A 95 -10.39 5.52 -6.93
CA LEU A 95 -9.78 5.39 -5.61
C LEU A 95 -8.68 4.32 -5.59
N ARG A 96 -8.91 3.17 -6.23
CA ARG A 96 -7.92 2.10 -6.37
C ARG A 96 -6.63 2.59 -7.02
N ASN A 97 -6.74 3.37 -8.10
CA ASN A 97 -5.56 3.94 -8.77
C ASN A 97 -4.82 4.95 -7.88
N LYS A 98 -5.55 5.83 -7.18
CA LYS A 98 -4.95 6.76 -6.22
C LYS A 98 -4.27 6.04 -5.07
N LEU A 99 -4.89 4.96 -4.56
CA LEU A 99 -4.33 4.12 -3.49
C LEU A 99 -3.08 3.36 -3.96
N ALA A 100 -3.10 2.83 -5.19
CA ALA A 100 -1.92 2.20 -5.79
C ALA A 100 -0.75 3.19 -5.90
N TRP A 101 -1.03 4.42 -6.35
CA TRP A 101 -0.02 5.47 -6.42
C TRP A 101 0.50 5.87 -5.04
N SER A 102 -0.40 6.06 -4.07
CA SER A 102 -0.05 6.54 -2.74
C SER A 102 0.76 5.53 -1.92
N LEU A 103 0.53 4.23 -2.13
CA LEU A 103 1.29 3.16 -1.51
C LEU A 103 2.64 2.89 -2.20
N SER A 104 2.85 3.43 -3.41
CA SER A 104 4.10 3.27 -4.15
C SER A 104 5.22 4.17 -3.61
N ASN A 105 6.41 4.02 -4.19
CA ASN A 105 7.56 4.90 -3.91
C ASN A 105 7.65 6.12 -4.83
N ASN A 106 6.56 6.45 -5.53
CA ASN A 106 6.54 7.57 -6.46
C ASN A 106 6.58 8.93 -5.72
N LYS A 107 7.07 9.96 -6.39
CA LYS A 107 7.11 11.32 -5.82
C LYS A 107 5.68 11.76 -5.47
N GLY A 108 5.51 12.31 -4.27
CA GLY A 108 4.21 12.75 -3.75
C GLY A 108 3.31 11.61 -3.26
N SER A 109 3.76 10.35 -3.28
CA SER A 109 2.93 9.23 -2.82
C SER A 109 2.55 9.35 -1.34
N LEU A 110 3.47 9.82 -0.49
CA LEU A 110 3.24 9.99 0.94
C LEU A 110 2.18 11.07 1.25
N GLU A 111 2.22 12.22 0.57
CA GLU A 111 1.21 13.27 0.74
C GLU A 111 -0.17 12.82 0.26
N LEU A 112 -0.22 12.15 -0.90
CA LEU A 112 -1.46 11.56 -1.39
C LEU A 112 -2.01 10.51 -0.42
N PHE A 113 -1.12 9.70 0.17
CA PHE A 113 -1.51 8.68 1.15
C PHE A 113 -2.12 9.32 2.40
N LYS A 114 -1.49 10.39 2.91
CA LYS A 114 -2.02 11.19 4.02
C LYS A 114 -3.41 11.73 3.69
N SER A 115 -3.61 12.33 2.51
CA SER A 115 -4.92 12.84 2.09
C SER A 115 -5.99 11.74 2.01
N ILE A 116 -5.64 10.55 1.51
CA ILE A 116 -6.58 9.42 1.45
C ILE A 116 -6.95 8.97 2.87
N VAL A 117 -5.97 8.81 3.76
CA VAL A 117 -6.20 8.39 5.15
C VAL A 117 -7.11 9.39 5.87
N SER A 118 -6.79 10.68 5.84
CA SER A 118 -7.59 11.71 6.51
C SER A 118 -9.01 11.81 5.94
N PHE A 119 -9.18 11.55 4.64
CA PHE A 119 -10.49 11.50 4.02
C PHE A 119 -11.31 10.29 4.48
N VAL A 120 -10.70 9.11 4.56
CA VAL A 120 -11.37 7.88 5.02
C VAL A 120 -11.77 8.02 6.49
N GLU A 121 -10.88 8.53 7.34
CA GLU A 121 -11.17 8.80 8.76
C GLU A 121 -12.33 9.79 8.95
N SER A 122 -12.53 10.73 8.02
CA SER A 122 -13.64 11.68 8.08
C SER A 122 -14.99 11.11 7.60
N GLN A 123 -15.03 9.85 7.15
CA GLN A 123 -16.26 9.16 6.77
C GLN A 123 -16.85 8.32 7.92
N ASP A 124 -16.14 8.18 9.05
CA ASP A 124 -16.69 7.69 10.32
C ASP A 124 -17.47 8.80 11.05
#